data_AF-A0A1B6KTD3-F1
#
_entry.id   AF-A0A1B6KTD3-F1
#
_cell.length_a   1.000
_cell.length_b   1.000
_cell.length_c   1.000
_cell.angle_alpha   90.00
_cell.angle_beta   90.00
_cell.angle_gamma   90.00
#
_symmetry.space_group_name_H-M   'P 1'
#
loop_
_entity.id
_entity.type
_entity.pdbx_description
1 polymer ?
#
loop_
_entity_poly.entity_id
_entity_poly.type
_entity_poly.pdbx_seq_one_letter_code
_entity_poly.pdbx_strand_id
1 'polypeptide(L)'
;ENRWDRLVEQFRQENYRLFQLASQSVFTVALQAGLSALKTPQCYSTPEHRNASCPVCQDWLNILAMPLPFAHCSQSRLVCHISGLPLNEHNQPMVLPNGYVYGEQALMQMAADNHGQVICPKTKEIFPYKKVEKVYVM
;
A
#
# COMPACT_ATOMS: atom_id res chain seq x y z
N GLU A 1 -4.38 5.06 43.93
CA GLU A 1 -3.39 5.73 43.07
C GLU A 1 -4.01 6.39 41.83
N ASN A 2 -4.93 5.78 41.08
CA ASN A 2 -5.59 6.37 39.88
C ASN A 2 -6.37 7.70 40.03
N ARG A 3 -6.56 8.24 41.24
CA ARG A 3 -7.34 9.48 41.45
C ARG A 3 -6.55 10.72 41.05
N TRP A 4 -5.25 10.73 41.32
CA TRP A 4 -4.40 11.87 41.02
C TRP A 4 -4.25 12.04 39.50
N ASP A 5 -4.03 10.95 38.77
CA ASP A 5 -3.93 10.97 37.30
C ASP A 5 -5.22 11.49 36.64
N ARG A 6 -6.39 11.10 37.17
CA ARG A 6 -7.68 11.64 36.72
C ARG A 6 -7.81 13.14 36.94
N LEU A 7 -7.40 13.65 38.11
CA LEU A 7 -7.44 15.08 38.41
C LEU A 7 -6.49 15.87 37.51
N VAL A 8 -5.28 15.34 37.27
CA VAL A 8 -4.31 15.94 36.35
C VAL A 8 -4.88 16.01 34.93
N GLU A 9 -5.51 14.94 34.45
CA GLU A 9 -6.11 14.89 33.11
C GLU A 9 -7.30 15.85 32.99
N GLN A 10 -8.17 15.91 34.01
CA GLN A 10 -9.27 16.88 34.07
C GLN A 10 -8.76 18.33 34.04
N PHE A 11 -7.73 18.64 34.83
CA PHE A 11 -7.14 19.96 34.85
C PHE A 11 -6.57 20.35 33.47
N ARG A 12 -5.86 19.43 32.79
CA ARG A 12 -5.35 19.67 31.43
C ARG A 12 -6.47 19.94 30.44
N GLN A 13 -7.56 19.15 30.49
CA GLN A 13 -8.71 19.32 29.62
C GLN A 13 -9.39 20.67 29.82
N GLU A 14 -9.62 21.08 31.08
CA GLU A 14 -10.21 22.39 31.37
C GLU A 14 -9.29 23.55 30.99
N ASN A 15 -7.97 23.39 31.18
CA ASN A 15 -7.00 24.38 30.72
C ASN A 15 -7.03 24.55 29.19
N TYR A 16 -7.09 23.46 28.43
CA TYR A 16 -7.25 23.55 26.98
C TYR A 16 -8.57 24.22 26.57
N ARG A 17 -9.68 23.90 27.25
CA ARG A 17 -10.98 24.55 27.00
C ARG A 17 -10.95 26.06 27.28
N LEU A 18 -10.36 26.47 28.40
CA LEU A 18 -10.25 27.88 28.80
C LEU A 18 -9.52 28.71 27.73
N PHE A 19 -8.45 28.15 27.16
CA PHE A 19 -7.65 28.80 26.12
C PHE A 19 -8.09 28.46 24.68
N GLN A 20 -9.22 27.78 24.50
CA GLN A 20 -9.73 27.35 23.18
C GLN A 20 -8.72 26.54 22.36
N LEU A 21 -7.85 25.79 23.04
CA LEU A 21 -6.90 24.88 22.43
C LEU A 21 -7.57 23.53 22.15
N ALA A 22 -7.28 22.96 20.97
CA ALA A 22 -7.74 21.61 20.64
C ALA A 22 -7.07 20.57 21.57
N SER A 23 -7.84 19.60 22.05
CA SER A 23 -7.32 18.47 22.85
C SER A 23 -6.42 17.53 22.04
N GLN A 24 -6.53 17.58 20.71
CA GLN A 24 -5.68 16.86 19.78
C GLN A 24 -4.89 17.85 18.94
N SER A 25 -3.62 17.52 18.68
CA SER A 25 -2.82 18.35 17.79
C SER A 25 -3.36 18.29 16.37
N VAL A 26 -3.35 19.42 15.66
CA VAL A 26 -3.73 19.48 14.23
C VAL A 26 -2.88 18.51 13.40
N PHE A 27 -1.62 18.33 13.78
CA PHE A 27 -0.73 17.34 13.19
C PHE A 27 -1.26 15.91 13.32
N THR A 28 -1.72 15.51 14.51
CA THR A 28 -2.30 14.18 14.74
C THR A 28 -3.53 13.95 13.86
N VAL A 29 -4.42 14.93 13.78
CA VAL A 29 -5.64 14.85 12.96
C VAL A 29 -5.28 14.74 11.47
N ALA A 30 -4.36 15.57 10.98
CA ALA A 30 -3.92 15.53 9.59
C ALA A 30 -3.23 14.21 9.23
N LEU A 31 -2.37 13.69 10.13
CA LEU A 31 -1.69 12.41 9.95
C LEU A 31 -2.70 11.26 9.91
N GLN A 32 -3.64 11.20 10.85
CA GLN A 32 -4.69 10.17 10.88
C GLN A 32 -5.59 10.25 9.65
N ALA A 33 -6.00 11.45 9.22
CA ALA A 33 -6.77 11.62 7.99
C ALA A 33 -6.01 11.06 6.77
N GLY A 34 -4.72 11.40 6.62
CA GLY A 34 -3.87 10.88 5.55
C GLY A 34 -3.70 9.36 5.60
N LEU A 35 -3.47 8.78 6.77
CA LEU A 35 -3.37 7.33 6.94
C LEU A 35 -4.69 6.63 6.58
N SER A 36 -5.83 7.19 6.99
CA SER A 36 -7.16 6.62 6.67
C SER A 36 -7.46 6.63 5.18
N ALA A 37 -6.99 7.64 4.44
CA ALA A 37 -7.14 7.73 2.99
C ALA A 37 -6.31 6.70 2.22
N LEU A 38 -5.27 6.13 2.84
CA LEU A 38 -4.35 5.16 2.22
C LEU A 38 -4.53 3.74 2.78
N LYS A 39 -5.22 3.59 3.91
CA LYS A 39 -5.37 2.32 4.62
C LYS A 39 -6.21 1.36 3.80
N THR A 40 -5.61 0.24 3.39
CA THR A 40 -6.31 -0.87 2.74
C THR A 40 -6.25 -2.14 3.59
N PRO A 41 -7.15 -3.12 3.39
CA PRO A 41 -7.07 -4.40 4.10
C PRO A 41 -5.73 -5.12 3.89
N GLN A 42 -5.09 -4.94 2.72
CA GLN A 42 -3.79 -5.50 2.38
C GLN A 42 -2.64 -4.98 3.26
N CYS A 43 -2.79 -3.82 3.89
CA CYS A 43 -1.78 -3.27 4.80
C CYS A 43 -1.54 -4.12 6.05
N TYR A 44 -2.49 -5.00 6.40
CA TYR A 44 -2.45 -5.91 7.55
C TYR A 44 -2.36 -7.38 7.14
N SER A 45 -2.07 -7.66 5.86
CA SER A 45 -1.80 -9.00 5.35
C SER A 45 -0.35 -9.42 5.62
N THR A 46 0.07 -10.56 5.06
CA THR A 46 1.43 -11.06 5.25
C THR A 46 2.47 -10.03 4.76
N PRO A 47 3.67 -9.99 5.37
CA PRO A 47 4.71 -9.00 5.04
C PRO A 47 5.10 -8.96 3.55
N GLU A 48 4.98 -10.09 2.84
CA GLU A 48 5.33 -10.24 1.43
C GLU A 48 4.38 -9.50 0.47
N HIS A 49 3.15 -9.23 0.92
CA HIS A 49 2.13 -8.48 0.17
C HIS A 49 2.07 -7.01 0.54
N ARG A 50 2.78 -6.58 1.60
CA ARG A 50 2.86 -5.17 1.99
C ARG A 50 3.70 -4.41 0.97
N ASN A 51 3.17 -3.28 0.51
CA ASN A 51 3.94 -2.36 -0.34
C ASN A 51 4.92 -1.56 0.52
N ALA A 52 6.23 -1.66 0.23
CA ALA A 52 7.28 -0.91 0.92
C ALA A 52 7.16 0.61 0.76
N SER A 53 6.55 1.09 -0.33
CA SER A 53 6.30 2.51 -0.58
C SER A 53 5.02 3.02 0.10
N CYS A 54 4.22 2.16 0.70
CA CYS A 54 2.99 2.57 1.38
C CYS A 54 3.30 3.04 2.81
N PRO A 55 2.92 4.27 3.20
CA PRO A 55 3.19 4.77 4.56
C PRO A 55 2.44 3.97 5.63
N VAL A 56 1.25 3.43 5.34
CA VAL A 56 0.48 2.60 6.29
C VAL A 56 1.15 1.24 6.53
N CYS A 57 1.99 0.79 5.60
CA CYS A 57 2.75 -0.46 5.72
C CYS A 57 4.07 -0.29 6.51
N GLN A 58 4.40 0.91 7.00
CA GLN A 58 5.50 1.07 7.96
C GLN A 58 5.02 0.73 9.37
N ASP A 59 5.82 0.03 10.15
CA ASP A 59 5.36 -0.56 11.42
C ASP A 59 4.83 0.47 12.43
N TRP A 60 5.51 1.59 12.61
CA TRP A 60 5.07 2.68 13.51
C TRP A 60 3.75 3.31 13.07
N LEU A 61 3.60 3.57 11.78
CA LEU A 61 2.38 4.17 11.21
C LEU A 61 1.23 3.16 11.13
N ASN A 62 1.55 1.87 10.99
CA ASN A 62 0.57 0.80 10.95
C ASN A 62 -0.19 0.67 12.28
N ILE A 63 0.53 0.79 13.40
CA ILE A 63 -0.05 0.82 14.76
C ILE A 63 -0.98 2.02 14.92
N LEU A 64 -0.53 3.21 14.50
CA LEU A 64 -1.35 4.43 14.56
C LEU A 64 -2.58 4.37 13.64
N ALA A 65 -2.47 3.66 12.52
CA ALA A 65 -3.56 3.48 11.56
C ALA A 65 -4.57 2.38 11.96
N MET A 66 -4.23 1.51 12.92
CA MET A 66 -5.07 0.38 13.32
C MET A 66 -6.52 0.75 13.67
N PRO A 67 -6.80 1.80 14.48
CA PRO A 67 -8.17 2.19 14.81
C PRO A 67 -8.90 2.98 13.71
N LEU A 68 -8.21 3.37 12.63
CA LEU A 68 -8.78 4.23 11.57
C LEU A 68 -9.66 3.43 10.59
N PRO A 69 -10.62 4.07 9.90
CA PRO A 69 -11.39 3.39 8.86
C PRO A 69 -10.50 3.05 7.64
N PHE A 70 -10.96 2.08 6.84
CA PHE A 70 -10.34 1.75 5.56
C PHE A 70 -10.74 2.76 4.49
N ALA A 71 -9.82 3.05 3.58
CA ALA A 71 -10.07 3.88 2.41
C ALA A 71 -11.11 3.22 1.50
N HIS A 72 -12.08 4.01 1.04
CA HIS A 72 -13.00 3.57 0.00
C HIS A 72 -12.42 3.87 -1.38
N CYS A 73 -11.94 2.84 -2.06
CA CYS A 73 -11.44 2.94 -3.44
C CYS A 73 -12.53 2.49 -4.41
N SER A 74 -13.20 3.45 -5.07
CA SER A 74 -14.21 3.14 -6.10
C SER A 74 -13.61 2.61 -7.40
N GLN A 75 -12.34 2.94 -7.67
CA GLN A 75 -11.62 2.54 -8.87
C GLN A 75 -10.28 1.91 -8.48
N SER A 76 -10.07 0.66 -8.87
CA SER A 76 -8.75 0.01 -8.79
C SER A 76 -7.92 0.34 -10.03
N ARG A 77 -6.62 0.57 -9.84
CA ARG A 77 -5.66 0.72 -10.94
C ARG A 77 -4.58 -0.33 -10.77
N LEU A 78 -4.33 -1.09 -11.82
CA LEU A 78 -3.25 -2.08 -11.83
C LEU A 78 -1.94 -1.38 -12.17
N VAL A 79 -0.89 -1.71 -11.44
CA VAL A 79 0.46 -1.15 -11.63
C VAL A 79 1.43 -2.31 -11.72
N CYS A 80 2.33 -2.26 -12.70
CA CYS A 80 3.34 -3.28 -12.87
C CYS A 80 4.34 -3.24 -11.71
N HIS A 81 4.64 -4.40 -11.11
CA HIS A 81 5.63 -4.50 -10.03
C HIS A 81 7.07 -4.24 -10.49
N ILE A 82 7.39 -4.52 -11.76
CA ILE A 82 8.74 -4.36 -12.32
C ILE A 82 8.98 -2.93 -12.79
N SER A 83 8.11 -2.39 -13.67
CA SER A 83 8.31 -1.05 -14.23
C SER A 83 7.71 0.07 -13.40
N GLY A 84 6.82 -0.22 -12.44
CA GLY A 84 6.07 0.80 -11.70
C GLY A 84 5.04 1.56 -12.56
N LEU A 85 4.88 1.20 -13.84
CA LEU A 85 3.95 1.85 -14.76
C LEU A 85 2.55 1.24 -14.64
N PRO A 86 1.49 2.04 -14.88
CA PRO A 86 0.13 1.52 -14.90
C PRO A 86 -0.04 0.47 -16.00
N LEU A 87 -0.83 -0.56 -15.72
CA LEU A 87 -1.28 -1.52 -16.73
C LEU A 87 -2.52 -0.95 -17.41
N ASN A 88 -2.44 -0.75 -18.72
CA ASN A 88 -3.47 -0.12 -19.53
C ASN A 88 -3.39 -0.64 -20.98
N GLU A 89 -4.08 0.02 -21.91
CA GLU A 89 -4.11 -0.36 -23.33
C GLU A 89 -2.71 -0.38 -23.99
N HIS A 90 -1.79 0.47 -23.52
CA HIS A 90 -0.43 0.61 -24.03
C HIS A 90 0.61 -0.25 -23.27
N ASN A 91 0.22 -0.81 -22.13
CA ASN A 91 1.03 -1.67 -21.29
C ASN A 91 0.14 -2.77 -20.71
N GLN A 92 -0.14 -3.78 -21.54
CA GLN A 92 -1.17 -4.77 -21.24
C GLN A 92 -0.72 -5.70 -20.11
N PRO A 93 -1.65 -6.12 -19.22
CA PRO A 93 -1.35 -7.12 -18.21
C PRO A 93 -1.11 -8.49 -18.85
N MET A 94 0.06 -9.06 -18.56
CA MET A 94 0.56 -10.33 -19.06
C MET A 94 0.81 -11.28 -17.89
N VAL A 95 0.34 -12.53 -17.97
CA VAL A 95 0.49 -13.53 -16.92
C VAL A 95 1.57 -14.56 -17.27
N LEU A 96 2.43 -14.84 -16.30
CA LEU A 96 3.39 -15.94 -16.37
C LEU A 96 2.72 -17.27 -16.02
N PRO A 97 3.28 -18.43 -16.42
CA PRO A 97 2.71 -19.74 -16.10
C PRO A 97 2.51 -20.04 -14.61
N ASN A 98 3.19 -19.31 -13.72
CA ASN A 98 3.04 -19.40 -12.27
C ASN A 98 1.91 -18.53 -11.69
N GLY A 99 1.14 -17.84 -12.55
CA GLY A 99 -0.03 -17.03 -12.17
C GLY A 99 0.28 -15.57 -11.80
N TYR A 100 1.54 -15.13 -11.86
CA TYR A 100 1.89 -13.73 -11.58
C TYR A 100 1.74 -12.84 -12.82
N VAL A 101 1.21 -11.64 -12.60
CA VAL A 101 0.91 -10.67 -13.67
C VAL A 101 1.92 -9.51 -13.67
N TYR A 102 2.43 -9.20 -14.85
CA TYR A 102 3.36 -8.10 -15.12
C TYR A 102 2.92 -7.33 -16.38
N GLY A 103 3.55 -6.20 -16.66
CA GLY A 103 3.23 -5.42 -17.86
C GLY A 103 4.01 -5.93 -19.07
N GLU A 104 3.38 -5.93 -20.24
CA GLU A 104 3.99 -6.30 -21.52
C GLU A 104 5.33 -5.59 -21.76
N GLN A 105 5.40 -4.27 -21.49
CA GLN A 105 6.63 -3.49 -21.69
C GLN A 105 7.80 -4.01 -20.84
N ALA A 106 7.53 -4.32 -19.57
CA ALA A 106 8.55 -4.80 -18.64
C ALA A 106 9.03 -6.22 -19.01
N LEU A 107 8.10 -7.08 -19.42
CA LEU A 107 8.43 -8.45 -19.83
C LEU A 107 9.20 -8.48 -21.15
N MET A 108 8.83 -7.61 -22.10
CA MET A 108 9.52 -7.50 -23.38
C MET A 108 10.95 -7.01 -23.21
N GLN A 109 11.16 -5.99 -22.37
CA GLN A 109 12.51 -5.51 -22.04
C GLN A 109 13.34 -6.60 -21.36
N MET A 110 12.78 -7.28 -20.36
CA MET A 110 13.48 -8.37 -19.67
C MET A 110 13.83 -9.54 -20.62
N ALA A 111 12.95 -9.87 -21.56
CA ALA A 111 13.21 -10.90 -22.55
C ALA A 111 14.29 -10.48 -23.55
N ALA A 112 14.36 -9.21 -23.94
CA ALA A 112 15.42 -8.70 -24.82
C ALA A 112 16.80 -8.84 -24.16
N ASP A 113 16.88 -8.53 -22.86
CA ASP A 113 18.13 -8.59 -22.10
C ASP A 113 18.56 -10.05 -21.79
N ASN A 114 17.61 -10.96 -21.60
CA ASN A 114 17.86 -12.35 -21.16
C ASN A 114 17.62 -13.39 -22.27
N HIS A 115 17.95 -13.08 -23.52
CA HIS A 115 17.87 -14.04 -24.65
C HIS A 115 16.49 -14.73 -24.81
N GLY A 116 15.40 -13.99 -24.62
CA GLY A 116 14.02 -14.47 -24.75
C GLY A 116 13.43 -15.12 -23.50
N GLN A 117 14.12 -15.05 -22.36
CA GLN A 117 13.67 -15.57 -21.07
C GLN A 117 13.22 -14.46 -20.13
N VAL A 118 12.24 -14.76 -19.30
CA VAL A 118 11.69 -13.86 -18.28
C VAL A 118 11.87 -14.52 -16.93
N ILE A 119 12.37 -13.76 -15.95
CA ILE A 119 12.58 -14.20 -14.58
C ILE A 119 11.51 -13.55 -13.70
N CYS A 120 10.72 -14.37 -13.01
CA CYS A 120 9.73 -13.87 -12.07
C CYS A 120 10.44 -13.26 -10.84
N PRO A 121 10.25 -11.97 -10.50
CA PRO A 121 10.91 -11.36 -9.34
C PRO A 121 10.44 -11.94 -7.99
N LYS A 122 9.25 -12.55 -7.94
CA LYS A 122 8.69 -13.14 -6.71
C LYS A 122 9.19 -14.57 -6.49
N THR A 123 9.06 -15.45 -7.50
CA THR A 123 9.41 -16.87 -7.38
C THR A 123 10.82 -17.20 -7.85
N LYS A 124 11.48 -16.29 -8.57
CA LYS A 124 12.79 -16.49 -9.23
C LYS A 124 12.80 -17.60 -10.29
N GLU A 125 11.63 -18.08 -10.69
CA GLU A 125 11.48 -19.05 -11.77
C GLU A 125 11.67 -18.39 -13.12
N ILE A 126 12.18 -19.17 -14.08
CA ILE A 126 12.51 -18.71 -15.42
C ILE A 126 11.53 -19.32 -16.40
N PHE A 127 10.89 -18.47 -17.21
CA PHE A 127 9.96 -18.88 -18.25
C PHE A 127 10.33 -18.27 -19.59
N PRO A 128 10.16 -18.99 -20.71
CA PRO A 128 10.30 -18.40 -22.03
C PRO A 128 9.16 -17.41 -22.28
N TYR A 129 9.45 -16.27 -22.93
CA TYR A 129 8.47 -15.23 -23.25
C TYR A 129 7.25 -15.76 -24.03
N LYS A 130 7.45 -16.81 -24.84
CA LYS A 130 6.37 -17.46 -25.62
C LYS A 130 5.26 -18.10 -24.77
N LYS A 131 5.53 -18.41 -23.50
CA LYS A 131 4.54 -19.00 -22.58
C LYS A 131 3.75 -17.96 -21.78
N VAL A 132 3.99 -16.68 -22.03
CA VAL A 132 3.30 -15.59 -21.35
C VAL A 132 2.01 -15.27 -22.09
N GLU A 133 0.89 -15.18 -21.37
CA GLU A 133 -0.43 -14.97 -21.94
C GLU A 133 -0.99 -13.60 -21.56
N LYS A 134 -1.85 -13.04 -22.42
CA LYS A 134 -2.56 -11.78 -22.14
C LYS A 134 -3.72 -12.04 -21.18
N VAL A 135 -3.86 -11.19 -20.16
CA VAL A 135 -4.98 -11.24 -19.22
C VAL A 135 -5.89 -10.04 -19.47
N TYR A 136 -7.19 -10.28 -19.37
CA TYR A 136 -8.19 -9.22 -19.39
C TYR A 136 -8.84 -9.15 -18.00
N VAL A 137 -8.81 -7.97 -17.40
CA VAL A 137 -9.45 -7.69 -16.12
C VAL A 137 -10.71 -6.88 -16.42
N MET A 138 -11.87 -7.44 -16.08
CA MET A 138 -13.19 -6.80 -16.21
C MET A 138 -13.58 -6.06 -14.94
#